data_AF-A0A7V3CPL5-F1
#
_entry.id   AF-A0A7V3CPL5-F1
#
_cell.length_a   1.000
_cell.length_b   1.000
_cell.length_c   1.000
_cell.angle_alpha   90.00
_cell.angle_beta   90.00
_cell.angle_gamma   90.00
#
_symmetry.space_group_name_H-M   'P 1'
#
loop_
_entity.id
_entity.type
_entity.pdbx_description
1 polymer ?
#
loop_
_entity_poly.entity_id
_entity_poly.type
_entity_poly.pdbx_seq_one_letter_code
_entity_poly.pdbx_strand_id
1 'polypeptide(L)'
;MGDGEYTTGAEPRDAELAPVSANGVDEALATPDEAAAFQLRFLRLLERRTAIHTMGDSTSVPRHVAADLLRSICFVLGIDPDRPEVPRSLLSVDLEDEYRRRVDALGRRVDAAEKLWRDVCARMPLIENIALRDTLKNLGDFFTWYDYRSMAHETPVMIDYPLCHPVPETLQGIDYIEEYLRRLMIEAEFLARLEVEAIERVLRASAPDHIELLINLYEPVATNAIGLALAGKNLDQLVIAEPARIEIESRLRGPAGRRGRVLQDAAGALCNHLSIESTASRAYLSDLVPDLLARIEVSLPQRALRGVFVG
;
A
#
# COMPACT_ATOMS: atom_id res chain seq x y z
N MET A 1 51.44 23.65 11.13
CA MET A 1 52.43 22.72 10.54
C MET A 1 51.74 21.37 10.56
N GLY A 2 51.28 20.90 9.40
CA GLY A 2 50.64 19.58 9.24
C GLY A 2 49.12 19.60 9.21
N ASP A 3 48.56 20.12 8.11
CA ASP A 3 47.19 19.88 7.65
C ASP A 3 47.00 18.42 7.24
N GLY A 4 45.76 17.91 7.35
CA GLY A 4 45.39 16.57 6.91
C GLY A 4 43.93 16.25 7.20
N GLU A 5 43.04 16.92 6.48
CA GLU A 5 41.60 16.63 6.41
C GLU A 5 41.37 15.17 5.98
N TYR A 6 40.55 14.45 6.75
CA TYR A 6 39.83 13.25 6.26
C TYR A 6 38.34 13.48 6.49
N THR A 7 37.73 14.17 5.52
CA THR A 7 36.30 14.16 5.28
C THR A 7 35.94 12.89 4.51
N THR A 8 35.19 11.98 5.13
CA THR A 8 34.36 11.01 4.40
C THR A 8 33.00 10.98 5.06
N GLY A 9 32.10 11.81 4.52
CA GLY A 9 30.67 11.70 4.74
C GLY A 9 30.17 10.41 4.09
N ALA A 10 29.48 9.59 4.88
CA ALA A 10 28.68 8.50 4.38
C ALA A 10 27.22 8.91 4.59
N GLU A 11 26.64 9.53 3.57
CA GLU A 11 25.19 9.70 3.45
C GLU A 11 24.54 8.31 3.23
N PRO A 12 23.38 8.02 3.83
CA PRO A 12 22.61 6.84 3.47
C PRO A 12 22.04 7.05 2.07
N ARG A 13 22.34 6.12 1.16
CA ARG A 13 21.74 6.08 -0.17
C ARG A 13 20.28 5.65 -0.04
N ASP A 14 19.38 6.61 -0.15
CA ASP A 14 17.97 6.39 -0.40
C ASP A 14 17.82 5.55 -1.68
N ALA A 15 17.42 4.29 -1.53
CA ALA A 15 16.98 3.44 -2.62
C ALA A 15 15.53 3.82 -2.97
N GLU A 16 15.40 4.92 -3.70
CA GLU A 16 14.17 5.34 -4.35
C GLU A 16 13.81 4.28 -5.42
N LEU A 17 12.83 3.43 -5.10
CA LEU A 17 12.16 2.56 -6.07
C LEU A 17 11.31 3.44 -7.00
N ALA A 18 11.96 4.06 -7.99
CA ALA A 18 11.29 4.69 -9.10
C ALA A 18 10.55 3.62 -9.93
N PRO A 19 9.35 3.94 -10.45
CA PRO A 19 8.65 3.05 -11.37
C PRO A 19 9.51 2.85 -12.61
N VAL A 20 9.66 1.59 -13.04
CA VAL A 20 10.35 1.24 -14.28
C VAL A 20 9.60 1.89 -15.43
N SER A 21 10.08 3.08 -15.82
CA SER A 21 9.61 3.76 -17.02
C SER A 21 10.09 2.98 -18.23
N ALA A 22 9.15 2.73 -19.13
CA ALA A 22 9.32 1.99 -20.36
C ALA A 22 10.47 2.57 -21.21
N ASN A 23 11.65 1.95 -21.11
CA ASN A 23 12.67 2.08 -22.14
C ASN A 23 12.46 0.94 -23.14
N GLY A 24 12.01 1.33 -24.33
CA GLY A 24 11.87 0.46 -25.50
C GLY A 24 13.22 -0.15 -25.87
N VAL A 25 13.44 -1.37 -25.38
CA VAL A 25 14.10 -2.40 -26.16
C VAL A 25 13.00 -3.05 -26.99
N ASP A 26 13.20 -3.09 -28.30
CA ASP A 26 12.41 -3.90 -29.22
C ASP A 26 12.62 -5.38 -28.84
N GLU A 27 11.89 -5.83 -27.81
CA GLU A 27 11.92 -7.20 -27.34
C GLU A 27 11.16 -8.04 -28.34
N ALA A 28 11.89 -8.58 -29.33
CA ALA A 28 11.36 -9.60 -30.22
C ALA A 28 10.61 -10.65 -29.38
N LEU A 29 9.45 -11.12 -29.84
CA LEU A 29 8.68 -12.16 -29.15
C LEU A 29 9.47 -13.48 -29.13
N ALA A 30 9.17 -14.37 -28.18
CA ALA A 30 9.72 -15.72 -28.20
C ALA A 30 9.34 -16.40 -29.52
N THR A 31 10.31 -17.08 -30.15
CA THR A 31 9.99 -17.91 -31.32
C THR A 31 9.06 -19.06 -30.90
N PRO A 32 8.27 -19.64 -31.83
CA PRO A 32 7.41 -20.77 -31.52
C PRO A 32 8.16 -21.96 -30.89
N ASP A 33 9.40 -22.20 -31.33
CA ASP A 33 10.25 -23.29 -30.80
C ASP A 33 10.72 -22.99 -29.37
N GLU A 34 11.10 -21.74 -29.07
CA GLU A 34 11.45 -21.30 -27.72
C GLU A 34 10.25 -21.41 -26.76
N ALA A 35 9.06 -21.03 -27.23
CA ALA A 35 7.83 -21.15 -26.45
C ALA A 35 7.48 -22.62 -26.17
N ALA A 36 7.57 -23.50 -27.17
CA ALA A 36 7.33 -24.94 -26.99
C ALA A 36 8.36 -25.58 -26.03
N ALA A 37 9.64 -25.22 -26.16
CA ALA A 37 10.69 -25.70 -25.25
C ALA A 37 10.49 -25.19 -23.81
N PHE A 38 10.02 -23.96 -23.64
CA PHE A 38 9.63 -23.43 -22.34
C PHE A 38 8.44 -24.18 -21.75
N GLN A 39 7.37 -24.39 -22.52
CA GLN A 39 6.18 -25.12 -22.07
C GLN A 39 6.53 -26.51 -21.53
N LEU A 40 7.40 -27.25 -22.23
CA LEU A 40 7.84 -28.58 -21.76
C LEU A 40 8.59 -28.51 -20.42
N ARG A 41 9.50 -27.53 -20.26
CA ARG A 41 10.22 -27.34 -18.99
C ARG A 41 9.28 -26.90 -17.87
N PHE A 42 8.31 -26.04 -18.17
CA PHE A 42 7.30 -25.58 -17.22
C PHE A 42 6.39 -26.72 -16.75
N LEU A 43 5.92 -27.58 -17.66
CA LEU A 43 5.13 -28.76 -17.32
C LEU A 43 5.90 -29.72 -16.40
N ARG A 44 7.20 -29.91 -16.63
CA ARG A 44 8.07 -30.70 -15.73
C ARG A 44 8.20 -30.08 -14.34
N LEU A 45 8.28 -28.76 -14.25
CA LEU A 45 8.27 -28.06 -12.97
C LEU A 45 6.95 -28.31 -12.23
N LEU A 46 5.81 -28.16 -12.93
CA LEU A 46 4.48 -28.42 -12.37
C LEU A 46 4.32 -29.88 -11.91
N GLU A 47 4.76 -30.85 -12.72
CA GLU A 47 4.77 -32.28 -12.35
C GLU A 47 5.55 -32.50 -11.04
N ARG A 48 6.76 -31.93 -10.95
CA ARG A 48 7.59 -32.05 -9.75
C ARG A 48 6.96 -31.38 -8.53
N ARG A 49 6.36 -30.19 -8.70
CA ARG A 49 5.63 -29.52 -7.60
C ARG A 49 4.42 -30.33 -7.15
N THR A 50 3.72 -30.96 -8.08
CA THR A 50 2.58 -31.83 -7.78
C THR A 50 3.04 -33.04 -6.96
N ALA A 51 4.13 -33.70 -7.36
CA ALA A 51 4.72 -34.81 -6.60
C ALA A 51 5.15 -34.39 -5.19
N ILE A 52 5.72 -33.19 -5.02
CA ILE A 52 6.08 -32.68 -3.68
C ILE A 52 4.82 -32.43 -2.84
N HIS A 53 3.78 -31.84 -3.44
CA HIS A 53 2.51 -31.57 -2.77
C HIS A 53 1.80 -32.86 -2.31
N THR A 54 1.86 -33.93 -3.10
CA THR A 54 1.29 -35.24 -2.75
C THR A 54 2.21 -36.11 -1.91
N MET A 55 3.36 -35.60 -1.45
CA MET A 55 4.42 -36.39 -0.79
C MET A 55 4.90 -37.60 -1.61
N GLY A 56 4.67 -37.59 -2.93
CA GLY A 56 4.98 -38.69 -3.84
C GLY A 56 3.95 -39.81 -3.88
N ASP A 57 2.86 -39.71 -3.10
CA ASP A 57 1.86 -40.78 -2.97
C ASP A 57 0.91 -40.88 -4.17
N SER A 58 0.87 -39.84 -5.02
CA SER A 58 0.04 -39.83 -6.23
C SER A 58 0.65 -38.96 -7.32
N THR A 59 0.55 -39.42 -8.55
CA THR A 59 0.87 -38.68 -9.78
C THR A 59 -0.34 -37.90 -10.32
N SER A 60 -1.49 -37.97 -9.64
CA SER A 60 -2.73 -37.29 -10.00
C SER A 60 -3.29 -36.52 -8.82
N VAL A 61 -3.80 -35.33 -9.11
CA VAL A 61 -4.47 -34.46 -8.12
C VAL A 61 -5.81 -33.98 -8.70
N PRO A 62 -6.76 -33.59 -7.85
CA PRO A 62 -7.98 -32.92 -8.30
C PRO A 62 -7.66 -31.70 -9.16
N ARG A 63 -8.54 -31.39 -10.13
CA ARG A 63 -8.35 -30.27 -11.07
C ARG A 63 -8.11 -28.93 -10.36
N HIS A 64 -8.80 -28.67 -9.24
CA HIS A 64 -8.62 -27.43 -8.49
C HIS A 64 -7.21 -27.34 -7.91
N VAL A 65 -6.70 -28.41 -7.29
CA VAL A 65 -5.32 -28.49 -6.76
C VAL A 65 -4.27 -28.26 -7.86
N ALA A 66 -4.44 -28.87 -9.04
CA ALA A 66 -3.55 -28.63 -10.17
C ALA A 66 -3.58 -27.15 -10.61
N ALA A 67 -4.74 -26.51 -10.59
CA ALA A 67 -4.90 -25.11 -10.94
C ALA A 67 -4.28 -24.17 -9.88
N ASP A 68 -4.41 -24.49 -8.59
CA ASP A 68 -3.77 -23.75 -7.49
C ASP A 68 -2.24 -23.81 -7.58
N LEU A 69 -1.68 -25.02 -7.78
CA LEU A 69 -0.25 -25.20 -7.97
C LEU A 69 0.26 -24.46 -9.22
N LEU A 70 -0.49 -24.52 -10.32
CA LEU A 70 -0.17 -23.75 -11.52
C LEU A 70 -0.11 -22.24 -11.24
N ARG A 71 -1.15 -21.68 -10.60
CA ARG A 71 -1.19 -20.25 -10.24
C ARG A 71 -0.05 -19.87 -9.31
N SER A 72 0.25 -20.70 -8.33
CA SER A 72 1.36 -20.49 -7.41
C SER A 72 2.71 -20.45 -8.15
N ILE A 73 2.95 -21.38 -9.08
CA ILE A 73 4.17 -21.37 -9.91
C ILE A 73 4.24 -20.13 -10.79
N CYS A 74 3.13 -19.77 -11.44
CA CYS A 74 3.04 -18.55 -12.25
C CYS A 74 3.36 -17.30 -11.42
N PHE A 75 2.76 -17.18 -10.23
CA PHE A 75 3.03 -16.09 -9.29
C PHE A 75 4.52 -16.01 -8.92
N VAL A 76 5.11 -17.13 -8.48
CA VAL A 76 6.55 -17.18 -8.13
C VAL A 76 7.42 -16.75 -9.32
N LEU A 77 7.09 -17.20 -10.53
CA LEU A 77 7.85 -16.90 -11.75
C LEU A 77 7.48 -15.55 -12.39
N GLY A 78 6.52 -14.80 -11.85
CA GLY A 78 6.06 -13.53 -12.41
C GLY A 78 5.45 -13.69 -13.81
N ILE A 79 4.76 -14.81 -14.03
CA ILE A 79 4.04 -15.11 -15.27
C ILE A 79 2.57 -14.78 -15.03
N ASP A 80 1.99 -13.98 -15.91
CA ASP A 80 0.55 -13.76 -15.95
C ASP A 80 -0.11 -14.97 -16.66
N PRO A 81 -0.93 -15.78 -15.95
CA PRO A 81 -1.54 -16.97 -16.54
C PRO A 81 -2.55 -16.66 -17.65
N ASP A 82 -3.06 -15.43 -17.71
CA ASP A 82 -4.03 -14.99 -18.72
C ASP A 82 -3.37 -14.37 -19.95
N ARG A 83 -2.03 -14.21 -19.92
CA ARG A 83 -1.24 -13.66 -21.03
C ARG A 83 -0.35 -14.72 -21.69
N PRO A 84 -0.27 -14.74 -23.02
CA PRO A 84 0.51 -15.74 -23.74
C PRO A 84 2.02 -15.47 -23.72
N GLU A 85 2.47 -14.28 -23.28
CA GLU A 85 3.88 -13.91 -23.32
C GLU A 85 4.67 -14.51 -22.13
N VAL A 86 5.66 -15.34 -22.47
CA VAL A 86 6.65 -15.81 -21.51
C VAL A 86 7.74 -14.74 -21.35
N PRO A 87 8.09 -14.31 -20.13
CA PRO A 87 9.21 -13.41 -19.93
C PRO A 87 10.50 -13.98 -20.55
N ARG A 88 11.17 -13.21 -21.42
CA ARG A 88 12.39 -13.68 -22.12
C ARG A 88 13.48 -14.13 -21.16
N SER A 89 13.54 -13.51 -19.98
CA SER A 89 14.45 -13.89 -18.89
C SER A 89 14.28 -15.34 -18.40
N LEU A 90 13.12 -15.97 -18.62
CA LEU A 90 12.87 -17.36 -18.24
C LEU A 90 13.21 -18.36 -19.36
N LEU A 91 13.43 -17.90 -20.59
CA LEU A 91 13.66 -18.80 -21.73
C LEU A 91 15.01 -19.51 -21.67
N SER A 92 16.04 -18.88 -21.10
CA SER A 92 17.42 -19.42 -21.09
C SER A 92 17.88 -20.00 -19.76
N VAL A 93 17.07 -19.87 -18.69
CA VAL A 93 17.45 -20.32 -17.33
C VAL A 93 17.02 -21.76 -17.07
N ASP A 94 17.63 -22.37 -16.04
CA ASP A 94 17.07 -23.54 -15.40
C ASP A 94 15.85 -23.11 -14.55
N LEU A 95 14.65 -23.55 -14.95
CA LEU A 95 13.41 -23.11 -14.30
C LEU A 95 13.27 -23.61 -12.88
N GLU A 96 13.86 -24.76 -12.54
CA GLU A 96 13.75 -25.34 -11.20
C GLU A 96 14.65 -24.58 -10.21
N ASP A 97 15.87 -24.25 -10.62
CA ASP A 97 16.78 -23.42 -9.81
C ASP A 97 16.27 -21.98 -9.70
N GLU A 98 15.73 -21.43 -10.78
CA GLU A 98 15.11 -20.10 -10.76
C GLU A 98 13.88 -20.06 -9.84
N TYR A 99 13.00 -21.07 -9.93
CA TYR A 99 11.85 -21.18 -9.04
C TYR A 99 12.29 -21.25 -7.57
N ARG A 100 13.27 -22.11 -7.23
CA ARG A 100 13.80 -22.22 -5.86
C ARG A 100 14.35 -20.90 -5.35
N ARG A 101 15.16 -20.22 -6.17
CA ARG A 101 15.73 -18.90 -5.85
C ARG A 101 14.65 -17.87 -5.52
N ARG A 102 13.54 -17.87 -6.28
CA ARG A 102 12.41 -16.96 -6.06
C ARG A 102 11.58 -17.34 -4.84
N VAL A 103 11.35 -18.62 -4.58
CA VAL A 103 10.71 -19.08 -3.32
C VAL A 103 11.53 -18.64 -2.11
N ASP A 104 12.86 -18.76 -2.16
CA ASP A 104 13.74 -18.28 -1.07
C ASP A 104 13.65 -16.76 -0.89
N ALA A 105 13.48 -16.01 -2.00
CA ALA A 105 13.25 -14.58 -1.94
C ALA A 105 11.88 -14.21 -1.34
N LEU A 106 10.83 -14.98 -1.67
CA LEU A 106 9.51 -14.83 -1.05
C LEU A 106 9.57 -15.07 0.45
N GLY A 107 10.32 -16.08 0.92
CA GLY A 107 10.51 -16.30 2.36
C GLY A 107 11.07 -15.06 3.08
N ARG A 108 12.11 -14.44 2.52
CA ARG A 108 12.69 -13.19 3.08
C ARG A 108 11.71 -12.02 3.07
N ARG A 109 10.86 -11.94 2.05
CA ARG A 109 9.80 -10.93 1.92
C ARG A 109 8.72 -11.12 2.99
N VAL A 110 8.30 -12.36 3.22
CA VAL A 110 7.39 -12.72 4.33
C VAL A 110 7.98 -12.29 5.68
N ASP A 111 9.26 -12.59 5.94
CA ASP A 111 9.93 -12.19 7.18
C ASP A 111 10.00 -10.66 7.33
N ALA A 112 10.22 -9.92 6.23
CA ALA A 112 10.26 -8.46 6.23
C ALA A 112 8.87 -7.85 6.45
N ALA A 113 7.84 -8.40 5.81
CA ALA A 113 6.45 -7.98 5.99
C ALA A 113 5.96 -8.24 7.42
N GLU A 114 6.35 -9.35 8.03
CA GLU A 114 6.01 -9.64 9.43
C GLU A 114 6.64 -8.61 10.38
N LYS A 115 7.88 -8.18 10.12
CA LYS A 115 8.51 -7.08 10.87
C LYS A 115 7.74 -5.77 10.68
N LEU A 116 7.40 -5.44 9.43
CA LEU A 116 6.63 -4.24 9.13
C LEU A 116 5.26 -4.26 9.84
N TRP A 117 4.59 -5.40 9.88
CA TRP A 117 3.33 -5.57 10.64
C TRP A 117 3.52 -5.29 12.14
N ARG A 118 4.59 -5.80 12.76
CA ARG A 118 4.90 -5.49 14.16
C ARG A 118 5.14 -4.00 14.37
N ASP A 119 5.85 -3.36 13.44
CA ASP A 119 6.11 -1.93 13.50
C ASP A 119 4.82 -1.12 13.35
N VAL A 120 3.89 -1.53 12.47
CA VAL A 120 2.55 -0.91 12.34
C VAL A 120 1.80 -1.03 13.67
N CYS A 121 1.74 -2.22 14.25
CA CYS A 121 1.09 -2.45 15.55
C CYS A 121 1.69 -1.58 16.67
N ALA A 122 3.00 -1.34 16.65
CA ALA A 122 3.68 -0.50 17.62
C ALA A 122 3.49 1.01 17.36
N ARG A 123 3.32 1.41 16.10
CA ARG A 123 3.18 2.81 15.69
C ARG A 123 1.74 3.31 15.79
N MET A 124 0.77 2.44 15.55
CA MET A 124 -0.64 2.81 15.51
C MET A 124 -1.09 3.38 16.87
N PRO A 125 -1.66 4.61 16.91
CA PRO A 125 -2.21 5.14 18.15
C PRO A 125 -3.35 4.28 18.70
N LEU A 126 -3.57 4.36 20.01
CA LEU A 126 -4.63 3.63 20.70
C LEU A 126 -6.00 4.27 20.42
N ILE A 127 -6.53 4.04 19.21
CA ILE A 127 -7.85 4.46 18.77
C ILE A 127 -8.74 3.23 18.65
N GLU A 128 -9.93 3.28 19.23
CA GLU A 128 -10.86 2.16 19.17
C GLU A 128 -11.50 2.03 17.78
N ASN A 129 -11.23 0.91 17.10
CA ASN A 129 -11.94 0.48 15.90
C ASN A 129 -11.86 -1.04 15.77
N ILE A 130 -13.02 -1.70 15.68
CA ILE A 130 -13.14 -3.17 15.62
C ILE A 130 -12.47 -3.71 14.36
N ALA A 131 -12.72 -3.09 13.20
CA ALA A 131 -12.19 -3.54 11.92
C ALA A 131 -10.66 -3.51 11.89
N LEU A 132 -10.04 -2.43 12.38
CA LEU A 132 -8.59 -2.28 12.46
C LEU A 132 -7.98 -3.33 13.39
N ARG A 133 -8.52 -3.49 14.59
CA ARG A 133 -8.04 -4.46 15.57
C ARG A 133 -8.12 -5.89 15.02
N ASP A 134 -9.25 -6.26 14.45
CA ASP A 134 -9.48 -7.62 13.94
C ASP A 134 -8.62 -7.86 12.69
N THR A 135 -8.45 -6.86 11.81
CA THR A 135 -7.52 -6.91 10.67
C THR A 135 -6.07 -7.12 11.12
N LEU A 136 -5.58 -6.34 12.08
CA LEU A 136 -4.21 -6.47 12.59
C LEU A 136 -3.97 -7.83 13.24
N LYS A 137 -4.98 -8.38 13.93
CA LYS A 137 -4.94 -9.74 14.48
C LYS A 137 -4.87 -10.79 13.35
N ASN A 138 -5.76 -10.71 12.36
CA ASN A 138 -5.81 -11.64 11.24
C ASN A 138 -4.50 -11.62 10.42
N LEU A 139 -3.87 -10.45 10.27
CA LEU A 139 -2.54 -10.31 9.66
C LEU A 139 -1.45 -11.02 10.48
N GLY A 140 -1.54 -11.00 11.81
CA GLY A 140 -0.64 -11.79 12.67
C GLY A 140 -0.78 -13.30 12.42
N ASP A 141 -2.01 -13.78 12.30
CA ASP A 141 -2.28 -15.19 11.98
C ASP A 141 -1.79 -15.56 10.57
N PHE A 142 -1.91 -14.65 9.59
CA PHE A 142 -1.40 -14.85 8.22
C PHE A 142 0.08 -15.26 8.22
N PHE A 143 0.95 -14.57 8.96
CA PHE A 143 2.38 -14.90 8.99
C PHE A 143 2.70 -16.26 9.61
N THR A 144 1.76 -16.83 10.38
CA THR A 144 1.91 -18.17 10.97
C THR A 144 1.56 -19.27 9.96
N TRP A 145 0.55 -19.04 9.12
CA TRP A 145 -0.06 -20.10 8.30
C TRP A 145 0.16 -19.97 6.79
N TYR A 146 0.71 -18.84 6.33
CA TYR A 146 0.89 -18.58 4.90
C TYR A 146 1.89 -19.55 4.24
N ASP A 147 1.38 -20.39 3.35
CA ASP A 147 2.19 -21.32 2.55
C ASP A 147 2.69 -20.66 1.27
N TYR A 148 3.75 -19.86 1.38
CA TYR A 148 4.42 -19.29 0.20
C TYR A 148 5.16 -20.31 -0.67
N ARG A 149 5.27 -21.58 -0.25
CA ARG A 149 5.98 -22.62 -1.02
C ARG A 149 5.06 -23.33 -2.00
N SER A 150 3.81 -23.55 -1.60
CA SER A 150 2.83 -24.26 -2.44
C SER A 150 1.70 -23.34 -2.90
N MET A 151 1.33 -22.32 -2.11
CA MET A 151 0.17 -21.44 -2.34
C MET A 151 0.56 -19.96 -2.31
N ALA A 152 1.66 -19.60 -2.97
CA ALA A 152 2.23 -18.25 -2.94
C ALA A 152 1.27 -17.16 -3.43
N HIS A 153 0.38 -17.48 -4.36
CA HIS A 153 -0.60 -16.55 -4.90
C HIS A 153 -1.79 -16.27 -3.96
N GLU A 154 -2.00 -17.07 -2.92
CA GLU A 154 -3.16 -16.92 -2.05
C GLU A 154 -2.97 -15.81 -1.02
N THR A 155 -4.05 -15.07 -0.75
CA THR A 155 -4.14 -14.11 0.35
C THR A 155 -5.23 -14.58 1.33
N PRO A 156 -4.97 -15.60 2.15
CA PRO A 156 -5.99 -16.23 3.00
C PRO A 156 -6.24 -15.42 4.29
N VAL A 157 -6.49 -14.12 4.16
CA VAL A 157 -6.73 -13.21 5.28
C VAL A 157 -7.96 -12.35 5.02
N MET A 158 -8.80 -12.17 6.04
CA MET A 158 -9.89 -11.22 5.99
C MET A 158 -9.40 -9.85 6.47
N ILE A 159 -9.48 -8.87 5.58
CA ILE A 159 -9.04 -7.49 5.81
C ILE A 159 -10.29 -6.62 5.70
N ASP A 160 -10.84 -6.26 6.85
CA ASP A 160 -12.06 -5.46 6.95
C ASP A 160 -11.78 -3.96 7.10
N TYR A 161 -10.57 -3.60 7.54
CA TYR A 161 -10.16 -2.20 7.68
C TYR A 161 -9.78 -1.60 6.32
N PRO A 162 -10.54 -0.59 5.83
CA PRO A 162 -10.22 0.05 4.57
C PRO A 162 -9.07 1.04 4.74
N LEU A 163 -8.16 1.06 3.76
CA LEU A 163 -7.14 2.10 3.64
C LEU A 163 -7.71 3.33 2.93
N CYS A 164 -7.13 4.50 3.18
CA CYS A 164 -7.47 5.73 2.49
C CYS A 164 -7.25 5.60 0.99
N HIS A 165 -6.16 4.95 0.59
CA HIS A 165 -5.89 4.56 -0.79
C HIS A 165 -5.92 3.02 -0.90
N PRO A 166 -6.95 2.42 -1.52
CA PRO A 166 -7.07 0.96 -1.64
C PRO A 166 -5.92 0.30 -2.39
N VAL A 167 -5.48 -0.87 -1.93
CA VAL A 167 -4.48 -1.69 -2.63
C VAL A 167 -5.06 -2.19 -3.96
N PRO A 168 -4.31 -2.15 -5.08
CA PRO A 168 -4.79 -2.67 -6.35
C PRO A 168 -5.21 -4.15 -6.25
N GLU A 169 -6.38 -4.48 -6.79
CA GLU A 169 -6.91 -5.87 -6.81
C GLU A 169 -6.05 -6.83 -7.64
N THR A 170 -5.12 -6.32 -8.45
CA THR A 170 -4.17 -7.12 -9.21
C THR A 170 -3.05 -7.70 -8.35
N LEU A 171 -2.83 -7.20 -7.13
CA LEU A 171 -1.82 -7.73 -6.22
C LEU A 171 -2.36 -8.95 -5.47
N GLN A 172 -1.49 -9.93 -5.26
CA GLN A 172 -1.83 -11.22 -4.67
C GLN A 172 -0.75 -11.67 -3.69
N GLY A 173 -1.10 -12.60 -2.79
CA GLY A 173 -0.19 -13.15 -1.80
C GLY A 173 0.58 -12.09 -1.03
N ILE A 174 1.90 -12.31 -0.91
CA ILE A 174 2.77 -11.38 -0.19
C ILE A 174 2.85 -9.98 -0.83
N ASP A 175 2.64 -9.86 -2.15
CA ASP A 175 2.68 -8.55 -2.84
C ASP A 175 1.55 -7.65 -2.33
N TYR A 176 0.36 -8.22 -2.12
CA TYR A 176 -0.78 -7.51 -1.55
C TYR A 176 -0.49 -7.09 -0.10
N ILE A 177 0.00 -8.02 0.71
CA ILE A 177 0.23 -7.81 2.15
C ILE A 177 1.30 -6.75 2.40
N GLU A 178 2.40 -6.79 1.66
CA GLU A 178 3.45 -5.76 1.74
C GLU A 178 2.91 -4.37 1.40
N GLU A 179 2.16 -4.25 0.30
CA GLU A 179 1.61 -2.96 -0.11
C GLU A 179 0.55 -2.44 0.87
N TYR A 180 -0.30 -3.34 1.38
CA TYR A 180 -1.27 -3.01 2.42
C TYR A 180 -0.58 -2.46 3.68
N LEU A 181 0.42 -3.18 4.20
CA LEU A 181 1.16 -2.78 5.39
C LEU A 181 1.97 -1.50 5.18
N ARG A 182 2.55 -1.30 3.99
CA ARG A 182 3.30 -0.08 3.66
C ARG A 182 2.39 1.15 3.70
N ARG A 183 1.18 1.06 3.16
CA ARG A 183 0.19 2.14 3.22
C ARG A 183 -0.34 2.35 4.64
N LEU A 184 -0.65 1.26 5.34
CA LEU A 184 -1.11 1.33 6.73
C LEU A 184 -0.05 1.95 7.65
N MET A 185 1.23 1.69 7.41
CA MET A 185 2.34 2.34 8.12
C MET A 185 2.34 3.85 7.90
N ILE A 186 2.14 4.33 6.67
CA ILE A 186 2.07 5.77 6.38
C ILE A 186 0.89 6.41 7.15
N GLU A 187 -0.27 5.75 7.17
CA GLU A 187 -1.43 6.21 7.93
C GLU A 187 -1.15 6.24 9.44
N ALA A 188 -0.59 5.16 9.99
CA ALA A 188 -0.23 5.04 11.40
C ALA A 188 0.77 6.13 11.82
N GLU A 189 1.80 6.36 11.02
CA GLU A 189 2.81 7.39 11.25
C GLU A 189 2.22 8.80 11.25
N PHE A 190 1.29 9.09 10.35
CA PHE A 190 0.61 10.38 10.32
C PHE A 190 -0.24 10.57 11.57
N LEU A 191 -1.05 9.57 11.93
CA LEU A 191 -1.91 9.62 13.11
C LEU A 191 -1.08 9.75 14.40
N ALA A 192 0.06 9.06 14.49
CA ALA A 192 0.97 9.11 15.65
C ALA A 192 1.64 10.48 15.88
N ARG A 193 1.50 11.44 14.96
CA ARG A 193 1.98 12.82 15.13
C ARG A 193 0.94 13.75 15.74
N LEU A 194 -0.26 13.25 16.04
CA LEU A 194 -1.39 14.02 16.51
C LEU A 194 -1.86 13.47 17.87
N GLU A 195 -2.47 14.33 18.67
CA GLU A 195 -3.04 13.94 19.96
C GLU A 195 -4.26 13.02 19.76
N VAL A 196 -4.31 11.91 20.51
CA VAL A 196 -5.37 10.90 20.37
C VAL A 196 -6.75 11.51 20.61
N GLU A 197 -6.89 12.38 21.60
CA GLU A 197 -8.14 13.06 21.91
C GLU A 197 -8.59 14.02 20.79
N ALA A 198 -7.65 14.55 20.00
CA ALA A 198 -7.97 15.36 18.83
C ALA A 198 -8.45 14.48 17.68
N ILE A 199 -7.80 13.34 17.46
CA ILE A 199 -8.21 12.34 16.45
C ILE A 199 -9.64 11.84 16.75
N GLU A 200 -9.89 11.37 17.97
CA GLU A 200 -11.21 10.87 18.37
C GLU A 200 -12.31 11.90 18.21
N ARG A 201 -12.02 13.19 18.45
CA ARG A 201 -12.98 14.27 18.28
C ARG A 201 -13.39 14.41 16.83
N VAL A 202 -12.43 14.34 15.90
CA VAL A 202 -12.71 14.35 14.46
C VAL A 202 -13.53 13.13 14.09
N LEU A 203 -13.11 11.93 14.52
CA LEU A 203 -13.81 10.68 14.21
C LEU A 203 -15.25 10.69 14.71
N ARG A 204 -15.50 11.10 15.96
CA ARG A 204 -16.85 11.24 16.52
C ARG A 204 -17.71 12.26 15.78
N ALA A 205 -17.12 13.34 15.28
CA ALA A 205 -17.83 14.36 14.52
C ALA A 205 -18.14 13.91 13.09
N SER A 206 -17.28 13.11 12.46
CA SER A 206 -17.50 12.57 11.11
C SER A 206 -18.37 11.31 11.10
N ALA A 207 -18.18 10.44 12.08
CA ALA A 207 -18.79 9.13 12.19
C ALA A 207 -18.92 8.75 13.68
N PRO A 208 -20.05 9.08 14.33
CA PRO A 208 -20.26 8.80 15.75
C PRO A 208 -19.99 7.34 16.14
N ASP A 209 -20.39 6.41 15.26
CA ASP A 209 -20.23 4.96 15.45
C ASP A 209 -18.91 4.40 14.88
N HIS A 210 -17.88 5.24 14.72
CA HIS A 210 -16.56 4.86 14.15
C HIS A 210 -15.92 3.61 14.76
N ILE A 211 -16.26 3.24 15.99
CA ILE A 211 -15.75 2.03 16.64
C ILE A 211 -16.22 0.77 15.91
N GLU A 212 -17.47 0.76 15.42
CA GLU A 212 -18.12 -0.39 14.79
C GLU A 212 -18.10 -0.33 13.25
N LEU A 213 -17.90 0.86 12.69
CA LEU A 213 -17.91 1.06 11.23
C LEU A 213 -16.61 0.60 10.56
N LEU A 214 -16.75 0.02 9.37
CA LEU A 214 -15.65 -0.30 8.46
C LEU A 214 -15.21 0.98 7.74
N ILE A 215 -14.53 1.87 8.46
CA ILE A 215 -14.06 3.16 7.93
C ILE A 215 -12.58 3.35 8.15
N ASN A 216 -11.97 4.16 7.28
CA ASN A 216 -10.59 4.56 7.43
C ASN A 216 -10.49 5.65 8.52
N LEU A 217 -9.58 5.48 9.48
CA LEU A 217 -9.39 6.45 10.57
C LEU A 217 -8.49 7.63 10.15
N TYR A 218 -7.63 7.44 9.17
CA TYR A 218 -6.70 8.45 8.70
C TYR A 218 -7.39 9.53 7.87
N GLU A 219 -8.28 9.16 6.93
CA GLU A 219 -8.85 10.08 5.93
C GLU A 219 -9.61 11.26 6.56
N PRO A 220 -10.51 11.08 7.54
CA PRO A 220 -11.21 12.21 8.16
C PRO A 220 -10.25 13.16 8.90
N VAL A 221 -9.23 12.59 9.54
CA VAL A 221 -8.20 13.32 10.29
C VAL A 221 -7.31 14.13 9.35
N ALA A 222 -6.80 13.49 8.29
CA ALA A 222 -6.01 14.13 7.26
C ALA A 222 -6.80 15.25 6.54
N THR A 223 -8.08 15.00 6.24
CA THR A 223 -8.98 16.01 5.67
C THR A 223 -9.09 17.24 6.56
N ASN A 224 -9.36 17.07 7.85
CA ASN A 224 -9.44 18.18 8.79
C ASN A 224 -8.09 18.90 8.96
N ALA A 225 -6.99 18.16 9.01
CA ALA A 225 -5.65 18.75 9.10
C ALA A 225 -5.31 19.60 7.87
N ILE A 226 -5.66 19.14 6.65
CA ILE A 226 -5.51 19.93 5.42
C ILE A 226 -6.37 21.19 5.50
N GLY A 227 -7.61 21.10 5.99
CA GLY A 227 -8.48 22.25 6.15
C GLY A 227 -7.92 23.30 7.12
N LEU A 228 -7.31 22.87 8.23
CA LEU A 228 -6.63 23.77 9.18
C LEU A 228 -5.37 24.40 8.60
N ALA A 229 -4.55 23.63 7.90
CA ALA A 229 -3.38 24.14 7.17
C ALA A 229 -3.81 25.18 6.13
N LEU A 230 -4.89 24.88 5.39
CA LEU A 230 -5.50 25.82 4.45
C LEU A 230 -5.97 27.09 5.16
N ALA A 231 -6.59 27.01 6.34
CA ALA A 231 -7.01 28.16 7.13
C ALA A 231 -5.86 28.91 7.84
N GLY A 232 -4.63 28.40 7.77
CA GLY A 232 -3.49 28.91 8.54
C GLY A 232 -3.71 28.82 10.06
N LYS A 233 -4.34 27.73 10.52
CA LYS A 233 -4.62 27.46 11.94
C LYS A 233 -3.75 26.31 12.45
N ASN A 234 -3.57 26.26 13.77
CA ASN A 234 -2.84 25.19 14.43
C ASN A 234 -3.63 23.87 14.40
N LEU A 235 -2.90 22.75 14.52
CA LEU A 235 -3.48 21.41 14.48
C LEU A 235 -3.93 20.90 15.85
N ASP A 236 -3.57 21.56 16.94
CA ASP A 236 -3.73 21.09 18.33
C ASP A 236 -5.10 20.48 18.65
N GLN A 237 -6.17 21.05 18.09
CA GLN A 237 -7.54 20.59 18.34
C GLN A 237 -8.16 19.80 17.18
N LEU A 238 -7.56 19.83 15.98
CA LEU A 238 -8.11 19.27 14.74
C LEU A 238 -9.57 19.68 14.41
N VAL A 239 -10.06 20.76 15.01
CA VAL A 239 -11.45 21.24 14.88
C VAL A 239 -11.52 22.42 13.93
N ILE A 240 -12.38 22.33 12.93
CA ILE A 240 -12.65 23.44 12.01
C ILE A 240 -13.88 24.20 12.49
N ALA A 241 -13.63 25.13 13.42
CA ALA A 241 -14.63 26.09 13.89
C ALA A 241 -15.06 27.06 12.79
N GLU A 242 -16.20 27.73 12.98
CA GLU A 242 -16.80 28.63 11.97
C GLU A 242 -15.83 29.71 11.42
N PRO A 243 -14.98 30.38 12.22
CA PRO A 243 -14.01 31.32 11.67
C PRO A 243 -12.98 30.68 10.74
N ALA A 244 -12.53 29.45 11.04
CA ALA A 244 -11.62 28.71 10.16
C ALA A 244 -12.33 28.28 8.88
N ARG A 245 -13.60 27.90 8.97
CA ARG A 245 -14.44 27.56 7.81
C ARG A 245 -14.62 28.72 6.84
N ILE A 246 -14.88 29.92 7.36
CA ILE A 246 -14.97 31.14 6.54
C ILE A 246 -13.64 31.42 5.82
N GLU A 247 -12.51 31.21 6.50
CA GLU A 247 -11.17 31.38 5.90
C GLU A 247 -10.92 30.35 4.79
N ILE A 248 -11.28 29.08 5.01
CA ILE A 248 -11.24 28.02 3.99
C ILE A 248 -12.07 28.42 2.77
N GLU A 249 -13.32 28.82 2.97
CA GLU A 249 -14.19 29.28 1.88
C GLU A 249 -13.57 30.43 1.11
N SER A 250 -13.01 31.42 1.82
CA SER A 250 -12.35 32.59 1.24
C SER A 250 -11.17 32.18 0.34
N ARG A 251 -10.31 31.27 0.81
CA ARG A 251 -9.14 30.79 0.06
C ARG A 251 -9.49 29.92 -1.14
N LEU A 252 -10.62 29.22 -1.08
CA LEU A 252 -11.14 28.39 -2.17
C LEU A 252 -11.96 29.20 -3.19
N ARG A 253 -12.16 30.51 -2.98
CA ARG A 253 -12.81 31.38 -3.98
C ARG A 253 -11.96 31.47 -5.25
N GLY A 254 -12.68 31.49 -6.38
CA GLY A 254 -12.09 31.62 -7.70
C GLY A 254 -12.34 30.38 -8.57
N PRO A 255 -11.64 30.29 -9.72
CA PRO A 255 -11.81 29.23 -10.70
C PRO A 255 -11.47 27.85 -10.11
N ALA A 256 -12.22 26.82 -10.52
CA ALA A 256 -12.03 25.43 -10.09
C ALA A 256 -10.57 24.96 -10.25
N GLY A 257 -9.94 25.28 -11.38
CA GLY A 257 -8.54 24.91 -11.66
C GLY A 257 -7.50 25.47 -10.66
N ARG A 258 -7.83 26.50 -9.87
CA ARG A 258 -6.96 27.01 -8.80
C ARG A 258 -7.10 26.22 -7.50
N ARG A 259 -8.28 25.65 -7.21
CA ARG A 259 -8.59 25.02 -5.91
C ARG A 259 -7.72 23.81 -5.65
N GLY A 260 -7.51 22.96 -6.65
CA GLY A 260 -6.60 21.81 -6.55
C GLY A 260 -5.18 22.22 -6.15
N ARG A 261 -4.64 23.29 -6.76
CA ARG A 261 -3.31 23.80 -6.40
C ARG A 261 -3.26 24.32 -4.95
N VAL A 262 -4.27 25.08 -4.53
CA VAL A 262 -4.36 25.61 -3.17
C VAL A 262 -4.45 24.49 -2.12
N LEU A 263 -5.15 23.40 -2.42
CA LEU A 263 -5.21 22.22 -1.55
C LEU A 263 -3.88 21.45 -1.54
N GLN A 264 -3.21 21.30 -2.69
CA GLN A 264 -1.87 20.70 -2.75
C GLN A 264 -0.84 21.52 -1.95
N ASP A 265 -0.87 22.84 -2.08
CA ASP A 265 0.01 23.73 -1.30
C ASP A 265 -0.28 23.59 0.21
N ALA A 266 -1.55 23.45 0.62
CA ALA A 266 -1.93 23.21 2.01
C ALA A 266 -1.47 21.83 2.51
N ALA A 267 -1.58 20.77 1.71
CA ALA A 267 -1.06 19.44 2.04
C ALA A 267 0.47 19.46 2.19
N GLY A 268 1.19 20.14 1.29
CA GLY A 268 2.63 20.34 1.40
C GLY A 268 3.04 21.12 2.65
N ALA A 269 2.30 22.18 2.98
CA ALA A 269 2.51 22.94 4.21
C ALA A 269 2.25 22.10 5.47
N LEU A 270 1.21 21.26 5.44
CA LEU A 270 0.91 20.31 6.51
C LEU A 270 2.06 19.33 6.73
N CYS A 271 2.59 18.73 5.66
CA CYS A 271 3.75 17.84 5.74
C CYS A 271 4.97 18.51 6.37
N ASN A 272 5.23 19.78 6.03
CA ASN A 272 6.32 20.54 6.63
C ASN A 272 6.08 20.80 8.12
N HIS A 273 4.85 21.16 8.50
CA HIS A 273 4.48 21.40 9.90
C HIS A 273 4.61 20.14 10.76
N LEU A 274 4.21 18.99 10.21
CA LEU A 274 4.29 17.68 10.87
C LEU A 274 5.66 16.99 10.76
N SER A 275 6.66 17.68 10.17
CA SER A 275 8.00 17.12 9.93
C SER A 275 7.96 15.75 9.22
N ILE A 276 7.10 15.64 8.21
CA ILE A 276 7.01 14.46 7.35
C ILE A 276 8.07 14.61 6.26
N GLU A 277 9.13 13.82 6.33
CA GLU A 277 10.25 13.90 5.38
C GLU A 277 10.09 12.90 4.22
N SER A 278 9.54 11.72 4.50
CA SER A 278 9.33 10.65 3.51
C SER A 278 8.54 11.14 2.29
N THR A 279 9.15 11.01 1.11
CA THR A 279 8.51 11.31 -0.18
C THR A 279 7.23 10.50 -0.37
N ALA A 280 7.23 9.22 0.05
CA ALA A 280 6.06 8.35 -0.03
C ALA A 280 4.91 8.85 0.85
N SER A 281 5.19 9.27 2.08
CA SER A 281 4.16 9.80 2.99
C SER A 281 3.60 11.14 2.52
N ARG A 282 4.46 12.00 1.95
CA ARG A 282 4.04 13.26 1.31
C ARG A 282 3.13 13.00 0.11
N ALA A 283 3.51 12.07 -0.77
CA ALA A 283 2.70 11.68 -1.92
C ALA A 283 1.33 11.11 -1.48
N TYR A 284 1.32 10.24 -0.47
CA TYR A 284 0.08 9.64 0.05
C TYR A 284 -0.94 10.68 0.53
N LEU A 285 -0.48 11.75 1.21
CA LEU A 285 -1.34 12.87 1.59
C LEU A 285 -1.78 13.69 0.37
N SER A 286 -0.87 13.95 -0.58
CA SER A 286 -1.18 14.67 -1.83
C SER A 286 -2.19 13.93 -2.70
N ASP A 287 -2.20 12.60 -2.67
CA ASP A 287 -3.13 11.74 -3.42
C ASP A 287 -4.56 11.80 -2.87
N LEU A 288 -4.77 12.28 -1.64
CA LEU A 288 -6.11 12.54 -1.08
C LEU A 288 -6.77 13.79 -1.68
N VAL A 289 -5.97 14.72 -2.23
CA VAL A 289 -6.46 16.04 -2.67
C VAL A 289 -7.50 15.96 -3.80
N PRO A 290 -7.38 15.10 -4.83
CA PRO A 290 -8.41 14.97 -5.87
C PRO A 290 -9.80 14.62 -5.32
N ASP A 291 -9.87 13.63 -4.42
CA ASP A 291 -11.15 13.20 -3.82
C ASP A 291 -11.72 14.25 -2.88
N LEU A 292 -10.85 14.89 -2.09
CA LEU A 292 -11.24 16.03 -1.25
C LEU A 292 -11.76 17.20 -2.09
N LEU A 293 -11.10 17.51 -3.21
CA LEU A 293 -11.53 18.56 -4.14
C LEU A 293 -12.92 18.25 -4.69
N ALA A 294 -13.16 17.02 -5.14
CA ALA A 294 -14.48 16.62 -5.65
C ALA A 294 -15.58 16.83 -4.60
N ARG A 295 -15.34 16.45 -3.34
CA ARG A 295 -16.26 16.69 -2.21
C ARG A 295 -16.49 18.18 -1.96
N ILE A 296 -15.43 18.99 -1.96
CA ILE A 296 -15.50 20.45 -1.79
C ILE A 296 -16.31 21.09 -2.91
N GLU A 297 -16.13 20.69 -4.16
CA GLU A 297 -16.84 21.28 -5.31
C GLU A 297 -18.35 21.06 -5.24
N VAL A 298 -18.79 19.94 -4.66
CA VAL A 298 -20.21 19.67 -4.39
C VAL A 298 -20.73 20.53 -3.23
N SER A 299 -19.95 20.68 -2.15
CA SER A 299 -20.40 21.36 -0.93
C SER A 299 -20.29 22.89 -0.95
N LEU A 300 -19.34 23.45 -1.69
CA LEU A 300 -19.02 24.89 -1.69
C LEU A 300 -20.19 25.77 -2.19
N PRO A 301 -20.94 25.43 -3.27
CA PRO A 301 -22.09 26.23 -3.71
C PRO A 301 -23.23 26.27 -2.68
N GLN A 302 -23.33 25.25 -1.84
CA GLN A 302 -24.38 25.09 -0.83
C GLN A 302 -23.97 25.66 0.54
N ARG A 303 -22.76 26.22 0.68
CA ARG A 303 -22.14 26.59 1.96
C ARG A 303 -22.17 25.45 2.98
N ALA A 304 -22.02 24.23 2.49
CA ALA A 304 -22.18 22.99 3.26
C ALA A 304 -20.84 22.34 3.59
N LEU A 305 -19.75 23.12 3.71
CA LEU A 305 -18.43 22.58 4.03
C LEU A 305 -18.37 21.83 5.37
N ARG A 306 -19.41 21.95 6.22
CA ARG A 306 -19.57 21.13 7.45
C ARG A 306 -19.61 19.63 7.16
N GLY A 307 -20.04 19.21 5.97
CA GLY A 307 -19.99 17.81 5.55
C GLY A 307 -18.63 17.33 5.03
N VAL A 308 -17.66 18.23 4.86
CA VAL A 308 -16.30 17.91 4.41
C VAL A 308 -15.30 18.06 5.55
N PHE A 309 -15.37 19.22 6.22
CA PHE A 309 -14.52 19.60 7.34
C PHE A 309 -15.35 19.62 8.61
N VAL A 310 -15.12 18.65 9.49
CA VAL A 310 -15.91 18.49 10.72
C VAL A 310 -15.35 19.35 11.85
N GLY A 311 -16.20 19.77 12.78
CA GLY A 311 -15.83 20.65 13.89
C GLY A 311 -17.00 21.01 14.77
#